data_AF-A0A3D2SJB2-F1
#
_entry.id   AF-A0A3D2SJB2-F1
#
_cell.length_a   1.000
_cell.length_b   1.000
_cell.length_c   1.000
_cell.angle_alpha   90.00
_cell.angle_beta   90.00
_cell.angle_gamma   90.00
#
_symmetry.space_group_name_H-M   'P 1'
#
loop_
_entity.id
_entity.type
_entity.pdbx_description
1 polymer ?
#
loop_
_entity_poly.entity_id
_entity_poly.type
_entity_poly.pdbx_seq_one_letter_code
_entity_poly.pdbx_strand_id
1 'polypeptide(L)'
;MELAEELKNIKTQLRLSMNGVASASMREKGLSYKLNFGVELPRLKSIASTYTKDHELAQALWKENIRECKILAGLLQPVDSFFP
;
A
#
# COMPACT_ATOMS: atom_id res chain seq x y z
N MET A 1 -4.81 -0.21 16.88
CA MET A 1 -5.04 -1.66 16.72
C MET A 1 -3.69 -2.35 16.88
N GLU A 2 -3.62 -3.67 17.04
CA GLU A 2 -2.32 -4.34 16.85
C GLU A 2 -1.88 -4.22 15.39
N LEU A 3 -0.59 -3.96 15.17
CA LEU A 3 0.03 -3.79 13.84
C LEU A 3 -0.34 -4.91 12.85
N ALA A 4 -0.40 -6.15 13.33
CA ALA A 4 -0.78 -7.30 12.51
C ALA A 4 -2.22 -7.20 11.96
N GLU A 5 -3.15 -6.68 12.76
CA GLU A 5 -4.54 -6.52 12.34
C GLU A 5 -4.69 -5.35 11.37
N GLU A 6 -3.93 -4.27 11.54
CA GLU A 6 -3.89 -3.15 10.59
C GLU A 6 -3.39 -3.61 9.21
N LEU A 7 -2.28 -4.34 9.18
CA LEU A 7 -1.73 -4.91 7.95
C LEU A 7 -2.72 -5.85 7.26
N LYS A 8 -3.36 -6.74 8.03
CA LYS A 8 -4.37 -7.67 7.53
C LYS A 8 -5.58 -6.92 6.95
N ASN A 9 -6.06 -5.89 7.63
CA ASN A 9 -7.17 -5.08 7.16
C ASN A 9 -6.81 -4.34 5.86
N ILE A 10 -5.63 -3.70 5.80
CA ILE A 10 -5.15 -3.03 4.58
C ILE A 10 -5.08 -4.01 3.41
N LYS A 11 -4.43 -5.17 3.59
CA LYS A 11 -4.33 -6.19 2.53
C LYS A 11 -5.71 -6.69 2.07
N THR A 12 -6.66 -6.81 3.00
CA THR A 12 -8.05 -7.19 2.69
C THR A 12 -8.71 -6.12 1.82
N GLN A 13 -8.60 -4.84 2.20
CA GLN A 13 -9.16 -3.74 1.41
C GLN A 13 -8.51 -3.61 0.02
N LEU A 14 -7.20 -3.84 -0.09
CA LEU A 14 -6.50 -3.88 -1.39
C LEU A 14 -7.02 -5.00 -2.28
N ARG A 15 -7.21 -6.20 -1.71
CA ARG A 15 -7.73 -7.37 -2.44
C ARG A 15 -9.17 -7.17 -2.91
N LEU A 16 -10.01 -6.52 -2.09
CA LEU A 16 -11.38 -6.15 -2.45
C LEU A 16 -11.44 -5.03 -3.50
N SER A 17 -10.41 -4.18 -3.57
CA SER A 17 -10.33 -3.05 -4.51
C SER A 17 -9.54 -3.39 -5.79
N MET A 18 -9.18 -4.67 -5.99
CA MET A 18 -8.31 -5.11 -7.08
C MET A 18 -8.91 -4.80 -8.46
N ASN A 19 -8.07 -4.29 -9.36
CA ASN A 19 -8.40 -4.08 -10.76
C ASN A 19 -7.42 -4.85 -11.65
N GLY A 20 -7.86 -6.00 -12.13
CA GLY A 20 -7.04 -6.89 -12.97
C GLY A 20 -6.62 -6.26 -14.31
N VAL A 21 -7.49 -5.45 -14.93
CA VAL A 21 -7.19 -4.77 -16.21
C VAL A 21 -6.09 -3.74 -16.01
N ALA A 22 -6.19 -2.92 -14.96
CA ALA A 22 -5.14 -1.96 -14.62
C ALA A 22 -3.82 -2.66 -14.28
N SER A 23 -3.87 -3.75 -13.49
CA SER A 23 -2.67 -4.53 -13.14
C SER A 23 -1.99 -5.14 -14.37
N ALA A 24 -2.75 -5.68 -15.32
CA ALA A 24 -2.22 -6.20 -16.58
C ALA A 24 -1.59 -5.10 -17.42
N SER A 25 -2.27 -3.97 -17.64
CA SER A 25 -1.73 -2.83 -18.40
C SER A 25 -0.45 -2.27 -17.78
N MET A 26 -0.37 -2.20 -16.44
CA MET A 26 0.86 -1.80 -15.75
C MET A 26 2.03 -2.74 -16.04
N ARG A 27 1.80 -4.06 -16.04
CA ARG A 27 2.84 -5.05 -16.38
C ARG A 27 3.29 -4.93 -17.83
N GLU A 28 2.35 -4.77 -18.76
CA GLU A 28 2.65 -4.55 -20.18
C GLU A 28 3.50 -3.30 -20.41
N LYS A 29 3.29 -2.25 -19.60
CA LYS A 29 4.08 -1.01 -19.61
C LYS A 29 5.41 -1.11 -18.83
N GLY A 30 5.78 -2.29 -18.36
CA GLY A 30 7.09 -2.55 -17.74
C GLY A 30 7.15 -2.40 -16.22
N LEU A 31 6.02 -2.19 -15.50
CA LEU A 31 6.04 -2.22 -14.04
C LEU A 31 6.28 -3.65 -13.54
N SER A 32 7.47 -3.87 -12.96
CA SER A 32 7.87 -5.17 -12.39
C SER A 32 7.76 -5.15 -10.87
N TYR A 33 6.64 -5.65 -10.34
CA TYR A 33 6.45 -5.94 -8.92
C TYR A 33 6.08 -7.41 -8.75
N LYS A 34 6.52 -8.03 -7.64
CA LYS A 34 6.15 -9.43 -7.31
C LYS A 34 4.62 -9.60 -7.26
N LEU A 35 3.91 -8.62 -6.70
CA LEU A 35 2.45 -8.53 -6.76
C LEU A 35 2.00 -7.08 -7.00
N ASN A 36 0.96 -6.93 -7.82
CA ASN A 36 0.32 -5.66 -8.16
C ASN A 36 -1.19 -5.90 -8.22
N PHE A 37 -1.95 -5.23 -7.36
CA PHE A 37 -3.42 -5.33 -7.37
C PHE A 37 -4.08 -4.38 -8.37
N GLY A 38 -3.32 -3.44 -8.94
CA GLY A 38 -3.85 -2.47 -9.90
C GLY A 38 -4.76 -1.43 -9.25
N VAL A 39 -4.63 -1.20 -7.94
CA VAL A 39 -5.50 -0.25 -7.24
C VAL A 39 -5.10 1.18 -7.59
N GLU A 40 -6.08 1.96 -8.01
CA GLU A 40 -5.95 3.37 -8.38
C GLU A 40 -5.52 4.24 -7.19
N LEU A 41 -4.70 5.28 -7.46
CA LEU A 41 -4.15 6.15 -6.40
C LEU A 41 -5.23 6.83 -5.53
N PRO A 42 -6.36 7.34 -6.06
CA PRO A 42 -7.44 7.89 -5.23
C PRO A 42 -7.97 6.88 -4.20
N ARG A 43 -8.09 5.61 -4.58
CA ARG A 43 -8.52 4.55 -3.66
C ARG A 43 -7.47 4.28 -2.58
N LEU A 44 -6.18 4.26 -2.94
CA LEU A 44 -5.08 4.14 -1.96
C LEU A 44 -5.08 5.30 -0.95
N LYS A 45 -5.30 6.54 -1.40
CA LYS A 45 -5.42 7.70 -0.51
C LYS A 45 -6.62 7.59 0.42
N SER A 46 -7.77 7.11 -0.07
CA SER A 46 -8.95 6.84 0.75
C SER A 46 -8.66 5.78 1.81
N ILE A 47 -7.98 4.68 1.47
CA ILE A 47 -7.54 3.68 2.45
C ILE A 47 -6.60 4.30 3.49
N ALA A 48 -5.56 5.01 3.04
CA ALA A 48 -4.59 5.63 3.95
C ALA A 48 -5.24 6.63 4.93
N SER A 49 -6.28 7.36 4.50
CA SER A 49 -6.98 8.34 5.35
C SER A 49 -7.71 7.73 6.57
N THR A 50 -7.94 6.41 6.59
CA THR A 50 -8.55 5.74 7.75
C THR A 50 -7.52 5.31 8.81
N TYR A 51 -6.24 5.59 8.59
CA TYR A 51 -5.15 5.24 9.50
C TYR A 51 -4.39 6.50 9.92
N THR A 52 -3.94 6.52 11.18
CA THR A 52 -2.97 7.51 11.63
C THR A 52 -1.62 7.21 10.99
N LYS A 53 -0.86 8.26 10.64
CA LYS A 53 0.53 8.08 10.20
C LYS A 53 1.33 7.42 11.32
N ASP A 54 1.99 6.32 10.99
CA ASP A 54 2.68 5.48 11.96
C ASP A 54 3.91 4.85 11.31
N HIS A 55 5.06 4.97 12.00
CA HIS A 55 6.34 4.53 11.45
C HIS A 55 6.43 3.00 11.37
N GLU A 56 5.90 2.27 12.36
CA GLU A 56 5.96 0.81 12.39
C GLU A 56 5.09 0.20 11.29
N LEU A 57 3.88 0.74 11.13
CA LEU A 57 2.95 0.36 10.06
C LEU A 57 3.55 0.65 8.68
N ALA A 58 4.11 1.85 8.48
CA ALA A 58 4.76 2.22 7.24
C ALA A 58 5.93 1.29 6.91
N GLN A 59 6.80 0.99 7.88
CA GLN A 59 7.89 0.03 7.69
C GLN A 59 7.38 -1.37 7.35
N ALA A 60 6.34 -1.85 8.04
CA ALA A 60 5.79 -3.17 7.80
C ALA A 60 5.19 -3.28 6.39
N LEU A 61 4.45 -2.25 5.95
CA LEU A 61 3.93 -2.15 4.58
C LEU A 61 5.05 -2.07 3.53
N TRP A 62 6.16 -1.38 3.82
CA TRP A 62 7.28 -1.27 2.88
C TRP A 62 7.97 -2.61 2.61
N LYS A 63 8.07 -3.45 3.66
CA LYS A 63 8.64 -4.81 3.60
C LYS A 63 7.78 -5.78 2.80
N GLU A 64 6.50 -5.45 2.55
CA GLU A 64 5.66 -6.22 1.65
C GLU A 64 6.14 -6.11 0.20
N ASN A 65 6.17 -7.23 -0.50
CA ASN A 65 6.50 -7.31 -1.91
C ASN A 65 5.28 -7.03 -2.81
N ILE A 66 4.51 -6.00 -2.45
CA ILE A 66 3.25 -5.61 -3.09
C ILE A 66 3.34 -4.12 -3.42
N ARG A 67 3.07 -3.75 -4.68
CA ARG A 67 3.15 -2.36 -5.15
C ARG A 67 2.33 -1.41 -4.27
N GLU A 68 1.07 -1.73 -4.03
CA GLU A 68 0.14 -0.91 -3.26
C GLU A 68 0.58 -0.73 -1.81
N CYS A 69 1.16 -1.77 -1.18
CA CYS A 69 1.70 -1.65 0.16
C CYS A 69 2.89 -0.67 0.20
N LYS A 70 3.77 -0.69 -0.80
CA LYS A 70 4.87 0.29 -0.89
C LYS A 70 4.39 1.73 -1.05
N ILE A 71 3.30 1.94 -1.80
CA ILE A 71 2.68 3.27 -1.94
C ILE A 71 2.06 3.71 -0.59
N LEU A 72 1.30 2.82 0.06
CA LEU A 72 0.70 3.10 1.36
C LEU A 72 1.75 3.37 2.45
N ALA A 73 2.87 2.66 2.43
CA ALA A 73 4.00 2.93 3.32
C ALA A 73 4.48 4.38 3.20
N GLY A 74 4.64 4.89 1.97
CA GLY A 74 5.00 6.29 1.74
C GLY A 74 3.94 7.29 2.20
N LEU A 75 2.65 6.93 2.08
CA LEU A 75 1.54 7.79 2.54
C LEU A 75 1.41 7.82 4.07
N LEU A 76 1.76 6.72 4.74
CA LEU A 76 1.59 6.53 6.18
C LEU A 76 2.85 6.81 7.00
N GLN A 77 4.00 6.94 6.37
CA GLN A 77 5.24 7.35 7.04
C GLN A 77 5.10 8.78 7.59
N PRO A 78 5.31 9.00 8.90
CA PRO A 78 5.41 10.35 9.44
C PRO A 78 6.63 11.08 8.85
N VAL A 79 6.43 12.33 8.43
CA VAL A 79 7.49 13.14 7.81
C VAL A 79 8.60 13.44 8.82
N ASP A 80 8.21 13.72 10.07
CA ASP A 80 9.14 14.11 11.14
C ASP A 80 10.08 12.98 11.58
N SER A 81 9.82 11.74 11.16
CA SER A 81 10.68 10.58 11.40
C SER A 81 11.42 10.08 10.15
N PHE A 82 11.43 10.88 9.07
CA PHE A 82 12.18 10.57 7.85
C PHE A 82 13.60 11.17 7.91
N PHE A 83 14.50 10.46 8.60
CA PHE A 83 15.89 10.91 8.82
C PHE A 83 16.78 10.70 7.57
N PRO A 84 17.86 11.50 7.39
CA PRO A 84 18.85 11.33 6.32
C PRO A 84 19.65 10.02 6.37
#